data_AF-A0A4S4DB72-F1
#
_entry.id   AF-A0A4S4DB72-F1
#
_cell.length_a   1.000
_cell.length_b   1.000
_cell.length_c   1.000
_cell.angle_alpha   90.00
_cell.angle_beta   90.00
_cell.angle_gamma   90.00
#
_symmetry.space_group_name_H-M   'P 1'
#
loop_
_entity.id
_entity.type
_entity.pdbx_description
1 polymer ?
#
loop_
_entity_poly.entity_id
_entity_poly.type
_entity_poly.pdbx_seq_one_letter_code
_entity_poly.pdbx_strand_id
1 'polypeptide(L)'
;MANPEIPHREAFSAAAKNLVSCLVSSDKKIKIGINGFGRIGRLVARVALQRNDVELVAVNDPFITTDYMTYMFKYDSVHGHWKHSDVKVKDSKTLLFGEKPVTVFGIRNPEEIPWRETGAEFVVESTGVFTDKEKAATHLKVQF
;
A
#
# COMPACT_ATOMS: atom_id res chain seq x y z
N MET A 1 14.13 -47.69 -44.85
CA MET A 1 14.78 -47.16 -43.63
C MET A 1 14.07 -45.86 -43.28
N ALA A 2 13.17 -45.89 -42.29
CA ALA A 2 12.50 -44.70 -41.77
C ALA A 2 13.11 -44.38 -40.40
N ASN A 3 13.58 -43.16 -40.21
CA ASN A 3 14.17 -42.68 -38.96
C ASN A 3 13.04 -42.18 -38.04
N PRO A 4 12.98 -42.55 -36.74
CA PRO A 4 11.92 -42.08 -35.85
C PRO A 4 12.22 -40.67 -35.33
N GLU A 5 11.20 -39.81 -35.32
CA GLU A 5 11.26 -38.46 -34.76
C GLU A 5 11.45 -38.51 -33.23
N ILE A 6 12.41 -37.72 -32.73
CA ILE A 6 12.70 -37.54 -31.30
C ILE A 6 11.92 -36.31 -30.80
N PRO A 7 10.99 -36.43 -29.84
CA PRO A 7 10.18 -35.32 -29.37
C PRO A 7 10.94 -34.55 -28.28
N HIS A 8 11.93 -33.75 -28.65
CA HIS A 8 12.74 -33.02 -27.67
C HIS A 8 13.01 -31.59 -28.12
N ARG A 9 12.11 -30.65 -27.77
CA ARG A 9 12.47 -29.24 -27.50
C ARG A 9 11.35 -28.41 -26.89
N GLU A 10 10.08 -28.79 -27.03
CA GLU A 10 8.98 -27.95 -26.50
C GLU A 10 8.66 -28.19 -25.01
N ALA A 11 8.79 -29.43 -24.52
CA ALA A 11 8.45 -29.77 -23.14
C ALA A 11 9.41 -29.17 -22.07
N PHE A 12 10.67 -28.90 -22.42
CA PHE A 12 11.65 -28.34 -21.49
C PHE A 12 11.48 -26.83 -21.25
N SER A 13 10.84 -26.12 -22.19
CA SER A 13 10.64 -24.67 -22.13
C SER A 13 9.50 -24.27 -21.18
N ALA A 14 8.42 -25.05 -21.11
CA ALA A 14 7.27 -24.74 -20.25
C ALA A 14 7.58 -24.91 -18.75
N ALA A 15 8.28 -25.98 -18.37
CA ALA A 15 8.69 -26.23 -16.99
C ALA A 15 9.72 -25.21 -16.49
N ALA A 16 10.67 -24.81 -17.34
CA ALA A 16 11.66 -23.78 -17.00
C ALA A 16 11.02 -22.37 -16.89
N LYS A 17 10.04 -22.05 -17.75
CA LYS A 17 9.25 -20.79 -17.63
C LYS A 17 8.43 -20.76 -16.34
N ASN A 18 7.83 -21.87 -15.93
CA ASN A 18 7.11 -21.98 -14.66
C ASN A 18 8.04 -21.96 -13.43
N LEU A 19 9.25 -22.51 -13.54
CA LEU A 19 10.26 -22.39 -12.48
C LEU A 19 10.76 -20.95 -12.33
N VAL A 20 10.99 -20.24 -13.44
CA VAL A 20 11.36 -18.82 -13.41
C VAL A 20 10.22 -17.95 -12.89
N SER A 21 8.95 -18.23 -13.23
CA SER A 21 7.81 -17.49 -12.66
C SER A 21 7.57 -17.79 -11.18
N CYS A 22 8.07 -18.91 -10.67
CA CYS A 22 8.03 -19.26 -9.25
C CYS A 22 9.21 -18.65 -8.46
N LEU A 23 10.36 -18.47 -9.11
CA LEU A 23 11.55 -17.81 -8.56
C LEU A 23 11.51 -16.29 -8.67
N VAL A 24 10.68 -15.74 -9.56
CA VAL A 24 10.42 -14.31 -9.71
C VAL A 24 9.11 -13.97 -8.98
N SER A 25 9.28 -13.48 -7.76
CA SER A 25 8.29 -12.77 -6.95
C SER A 25 7.43 -13.59 -5.97
N SER A 26 8.07 -14.11 -4.93
CA SER A 26 7.59 -13.77 -3.58
C SER A 26 8.26 -12.45 -3.15
N ASP A 27 8.04 -11.36 -3.89
CA ASP A 27 8.45 -10.03 -3.44
C ASP A 27 7.49 -9.64 -2.33
N LYS A 28 7.78 -10.09 -1.11
CA LYS A 28 7.05 -9.69 0.08
C LYS A 28 7.26 -8.19 0.26
N LYS A 29 6.33 -7.39 -0.27
CA LYS A 29 6.33 -5.94 -0.09
C LYS A 29 6.09 -5.62 1.37
N ILE A 30 6.81 -4.63 1.87
CA ILE A 30 6.60 -4.11 3.22
C ILE A 30 5.26 -3.38 3.23
N LYS A 31 4.30 -3.89 3.99
CA LYS A 31 2.97 -3.28 4.11
C LYS A 31 2.99 -2.16 5.14
N ILE A 32 2.54 -0.97 4.73
CA ILE A 32 2.51 0.21 5.61
C ILE A 32 1.10 0.76 5.78
N GLY A 33 0.80 1.16 7.01
CA GLY A 33 -0.31 2.05 7.35
C GLY A 33 0.21 3.46 7.62
N ILE A 34 -0.60 4.50 7.36
CA ILE A 34 -0.25 5.88 7.67
C ILE A 34 -1.28 6.45 8.65
N ASN A 35 -0.84 6.94 9.81
CA ASN A 35 -1.68 7.71 10.72
C ASN A 35 -1.43 9.22 10.50
N GLY A 36 -2.49 9.96 10.18
CA GLY A 36 -2.46 11.37 9.79
C GLY A 36 -2.21 11.57 8.30
N PHE A 37 -3.20 12.07 7.56
CA PHE A 37 -3.09 12.32 6.11
C PHE A 37 -2.80 13.79 5.77
N GLY A 38 -1.96 14.39 6.62
CA GLY A 38 -1.44 15.75 6.47
C GLY A 38 -0.31 15.86 5.43
N ARG A 39 0.51 16.91 5.54
CA ARG A 39 1.61 17.14 4.56
C ARG A 39 2.56 15.95 4.46
N ILE A 40 3.08 15.46 5.59
CA ILE A 40 4.04 14.35 5.60
C ILE A 40 3.40 13.04 5.16
N GLY A 41 2.24 12.68 5.72
CA GLY A 41 1.53 11.46 5.35
C GLY A 41 1.23 11.35 3.85
N ARG A 42 0.80 12.44 3.20
CA ARG A 42 0.56 12.44 1.75
C ARG A 42 1.84 12.27 0.94
N LEU A 43 2.95 12.88 1.36
CA LEU A 43 4.24 12.72 0.67
C LEU A 43 4.78 11.30 0.82
N VAL A 44 4.65 10.70 2.01
CA VAL A 44 4.97 9.29 2.23
C VAL A 44 4.13 8.39 1.32
N ALA A 45 2.82 8.61 1.23
CA ALA A 45 1.95 7.88 0.31
C ALA A 45 2.38 8.03 -1.16
N ARG A 46 2.70 9.26 -1.61
CA ARG A 46 3.19 9.52 -2.98
C ARG A 46 4.47 8.75 -3.29
N VAL A 47 5.42 8.68 -2.35
CA VAL A 47 6.66 7.92 -2.51
C VAL A 47 6.38 6.42 -2.49
N ALA A 48 5.59 5.93 -1.53
CA ALA A 48 5.25 4.51 -1.39
C ALA A 48 4.58 3.95 -2.66
N LEU A 49 3.67 4.71 -3.29
CA LEU A 49 2.98 4.29 -4.51
C LEU A 49 3.88 4.17 -5.74
N GLN A 50 5.07 4.77 -5.72
CA GLN A 50 6.07 4.68 -6.79
C GLN A 50 7.10 3.58 -6.53
N ARG A 51 7.09 2.97 -5.35
CA ARG A 51 8.02 1.91 -4.98
C ARG A 51 7.45 0.53 -5.30
N ASN A 52 8.32 -0.40 -5.65
CA ASN A 52 7.97 -1.80 -5.90
C ASN A 52 8.07 -2.68 -4.65
N ASP A 53 8.80 -2.24 -3.62
CA ASP A 53 9.07 -2.97 -2.38
C ASP A 53 8.18 -2.55 -1.20
N VAL A 54 7.32 -1.54 -1.37
CA VAL A 54 6.39 -1.04 -0.35
C VAL A 54 4.96 -1.11 -0.87
N GLU A 55 4.03 -1.46 0.03
CA GLU A 55 2.60 -1.47 -0.25
C GLU A 55 1.87 -0.61 0.79
N LEU A 56 1.22 0.46 0.34
CA LEU A 56 0.31 1.24 1.18
C LEU A 56 -1.00 0.47 1.29
N VAL A 57 -1.35 0.02 2.50
CA VAL A 57 -2.57 -0.77 2.72
C VAL A 57 -3.67 0.01 3.44
N ALA A 58 -3.30 1.02 4.22
CA ALA A 58 -4.25 1.80 5.00
C ALA A 58 -3.79 3.24 5.27
N VAL A 59 -4.76 4.14 5.41
CA VAL A 59 -4.57 5.50 5.91
C VAL A 59 -5.63 5.77 6.99
N ASN A 60 -5.27 6.50 8.04
CA ASN A 60 -6.19 6.97 9.07
C ASN A 60 -6.14 8.49 9.17
N ASP A 61 -7.29 9.15 9.09
CA ASP A 61 -7.43 10.55 9.49
C ASP A 61 -8.88 10.83 9.96
N PRO A 62 -9.10 11.13 11.25
CA PRO A 62 -10.44 11.32 11.79
C PRO A 62 -11.11 12.64 11.38
N PHE A 63 -10.42 13.52 10.64
CA PHE A 63 -10.91 14.84 10.28
C PHE A 63 -11.14 15.04 8.78
N ILE A 64 -10.83 14.03 7.95
CA ILE A 64 -10.83 14.16 6.49
C ILE A 64 -11.65 13.02 5.87
N THR A 65 -12.58 13.35 4.98
CA THR A 65 -13.35 12.35 4.21
C THR A 65 -12.56 11.81 3.02
N THR A 66 -12.94 10.66 2.47
CA THR A 66 -12.29 10.07 1.29
C THR A 66 -12.29 11.01 0.07
N ASP A 67 -13.37 11.76 -0.15
CA ASP A 67 -13.44 12.78 -1.20
C ASP A 67 -12.37 13.86 -1.01
N TYR A 68 -12.24 14.37 0.23
CA TYR A 68 -11.28 15.41 0.53
C TYR A 68 -9.84 14.90 0.54
N MET A 69 -9.60 13.68 1.02
CA MET A 69 -8.31 12.98 0.88
C MET A 69 -7.89 12.87 -0.59
N THR A 70 -8.82 12.49 -1.46
CA THR A 70 -8.56 12.37 -2.91
C THR A 70 -8.16 13.70 -3.51
N TYR A 71 -8.89 14.78 -3.19
CA TYR A 71 -8.56 16.13 -3.63
C TYR A 71 -7.15 16.55 -3.13
N MET A 72 -6.90 16.47 -1.83
CA MET A 72 -5.62 16.85 -1.22
C MET A 72 -4.44 16.02 -1.73
N PHE A 73 -4.68 14.76 -2.11
CA PHE A 73 -3.66 13.92 -2.70
C PHE A 73 -3.38 14.29 -4.16
N LYS A 74 -4.42 14.54 -4.96
CA LYS A 74 -4.29 14.93 -6.38
C LYS A 74 -3.62 16.29 -6.54
N TYR A 75 -3.92 17.24 -5.67
CA TYR A 75 -3.52 18.64 -5.78
C TYR A 75 -2.59 19.04 -4.63
N ASP A 76 -1.30 19.23 -4.93
CA ASP A 76 -0.32 19.73 -3.95
C ASP A 76 0.38 20.97 -4.51
N SER A 77 0.42 22.06 -3.73
CA SER A 77 0.94 23.35 -4.18
C SER A 77 2.47 23.38 -4.34
N VAL A 78 3.20 22.51 -3.64
CA VAL A 78 4.68 22.49 -3.65
C VAL A 78 5.18 21.42 -4.63
N HIS A 79 4.58 20.24 -4.59
CA HIS A 79 5.02 19.08 -5.38
C HIS A 79 4.17 18.87 -6.64
N GLY A 80 3.22 19.77 -6.91
CA GLY A 80 2.35 19.71 -8.06
C GLY A 80 1.33 18.57 -8.03
N HIS A 81 0.64 18.42 -9.16
CA HIS A 81 -0.39 17.40 -9.33
C HIS A 81 0.19 15.98 -9.36
N TRP A 82 -0.57 15.03 -8.83
CA TRP A 82 -0.27 13.61 -9.00
C TRP A 82 -0.48 13.17 -10.46
N LYS A 83 0.54 12.55 -11.08
CA LYS A 83 0.55 12.20 -12.52
C LYS A 83 0.68 10.71 -12.83
N HIS A 84 0.86 9.86 -11.83
CA HIS A 84 1.27 8.46 -12.06
C HIS A 84 0.08 7.50 -12.21
N SER A 85 -1.03 7.77 -11.54
CA SER A 85 -2.24 6.96 -11.59
C SER A 85 -3.46 7.83 -11.34
N ASP A 86 -4.65 7.36 -11.72
CA ASP A 86 -5.86 7.98 -11.20
C ASP A 86 -5.99 7.70 -9.70
N VAL A 87 -6.71 8.56 -9.00
CA VAL A 87 -7.09 8.39 -7.59
C VAL A 87 -8.59 8.55 -7.49
N LYS A 88 -9.29 7.50 -7.06
CA LYS A 88 -10.76 7.48 -7.01
C LYS A 88 -11.23 7.11 -5.63
N VAL A 89 -12.36 7.68 -5.24
CA VAL A 89 -13.12 7.18 -4.09
C VAL A 89 -13.92 5.97 -4.57
N LYS A 90 -13.73 4.82 -3.92
CA LYS A 90 -14.59 3.65 -4.15
C LYS A 90 -15.82 3.72 -3.25
N ASP A 91 -15.61 4.05 -1.98
CA ASP A 91 -16.63 4.23 -0.96
C ASP A 91 -16.08 5.07 0.21
N SER A 92 -16.87 5.24 1.28
CA SER A 92 -16.49 6.05 2.44
C SER A 92 -15.31 5.51 3.24
N LYS A 93 -14.87 4.27 2.98
CA LYS A 93 -13.77 3.59 3.68
C LYS A 93 -12.67 3.12 2.74
N THR A 94 -12.71 3.46 1.45
CA THR A 94 -11.76 2.92 0.47
C THR A 94 -11.40 3.94 -0.60
N LEU A 95 -10.10 4.17 -0.77
CA LEU A 95 -9.52 4.88 -1.91
C LEU A 95 -8.90 3.88 -2.89
N LEU A 96 -8.95 4.21 -4.18
CA LEU A 96 -8.26 3.47 -5.24
C LEU A 96 -7.14 4.32 -5.81
N PHE A 97 -5.90 3.83 -5.74
CA PHE A 97 -4.75 4.42 -6.44
C PHE A 97 -4.47 3.55 -7.68
N GLY A 98 -5.00 3.97 -8.83
CA GLY A 98 -5.17 3.09 -9.99
C GLY A 98 -6.16 1.98 -9.64
N GLU A 99 -5.71 0.74 -9.69
CA GLU A 99 -6.53 -0.44 -9.32
C GLU A 99 -6.29 -0.89 -7.86
N LYS A 100 -5.32 -0.29 -7.16
CA LYS A 100 -4.93 -0.71 -5.82
C LYS A 100 -5.85 -0.11 -4.76
N PRO A 101 -6.60 -0.91 -3.97
CA PRO A 101 -7.41 -0.41 -2.88
C PRO A 101 -6.57 -0.11 -1.64
N VAL A 102 -6.90 1.01 -0.98
CA VAL A 102 -6.32 1.44 0.29
C VAL A 102 -7.48 1.73 1.24
N THR A 103 -7.48 1.05 2.39
CA THR A 103 -8.50 1.24 3.42
C THR A 103 -8.32 2.59 4.10
N VAL A 104 -9.42 3.26 4.36
CA VAL A 104 -9.47 4.54 5.07
C VAL A 104 -10.19 4.36 6.40
N PHE A 105 -9.50 4.74 7.46
CA PHE A 105 -10.05 4.85 8.80
C PHE A 105 -10.23 6.33 9.18
N GLY A 106 -11.19 6.57 10.08
CA GLY A 106 -11.49 7.90 10.64
C GLY A 106 -11.49 7.86 12.17
N ILE A 107 -10.53 7.16 12.76
CA ILE A 107 -10.50 6.82 14.19
C ILE A 107 -9.53 7.75 14.90
N ARG A 108 -9.97 8.34 16.03
CA ARG A 108 -9.16 9.28 16.82
C ARG A 108 -8.17 8.59 17.75
N ASN A 109 -8.61 7.52 18.40
CA ASN A 109 -7.78 6.79 19.34
C ASN A 109 -6.87 5.81 18.56
N PRO A 110 -5.53 5.96 18.63
CA PRO A 110 -4.62 5.07 17.91
C PRO A 110 -4.72 3.61 18.36
N GLU A 111 -5.20 3.35 19.58
CA GLU A 111 -5.46 2.01 20.13
C GLU A 111 -6.71 1.33 19.58
N GLU A 112 -7.48 2.00 18.71
CA GLU A 112 -8.70 1.46 18.12
C GLU A 112 -8.58 1.25 16.61
N ILE A 113 -7.46 1.66 16.00
CA ILE A 113 -7.28 1.56 14.55
C ILE A 113 -6.97 0.10 14.18
N PRO A 114 -7.79 -0.57 13.36
CA PRO A 114 -7.66 -2.00 13.14
C PRO A 114 -6.61 -2.32 12.06
N TRP A 115 -5.35 -1.99 12.34
CA TRP A 115 -4.23 -2.19 11.41
C TRP A 115 -4.09 -3.64 10.94
N ARG A 116 -4.37 -4.59 11.84
CA ARG A 116 -4.33 -6.02 11.56
C ARG A 116 -5.27 -6.45 10.44
N GLU A 117 -6.44 -5.82 10.31
CA GLU A 117 -7.41 -6.14 9.24
C GLU A 117 -6.84 -5.82 7.85
N THR A 118 -5.93 -4.85 7.77
CA THR A 118 -5.29 -4.41 6.52
C THR A 118 -3.94 -5.06 6.28
N GLY A 119 -3.41 -5.78 7.28
CA GLY A 119 -2.10 -6.42 7.23
C GLY A 119 -0.92 -5.44 7.26
N ALA A 120 -1.09 -4.25 7.84
CA ALA A 120 0.01 -3.30 8.00
C ALA A 120 1.10 -3.88 8.92
N GLU A 121 2.35 -3.91 8.44
CA GLU A 121 3.54 -4.35 9.18
C GLU A 121 4.23 -3.16 9.89
N PHE A 122 4.17 -1.98 9.28
CA PHE A 122 4.67 -0.74 9.87
C PHE A 122 3.61 0.34 9.83
N VAL A 123 3.60 1.20 10.84
CA VAL A 123 2.74 2.39 10.90
C VAL A 123 3.60 3.63 10.86
N VAL A 124 3.33 4.50 9.89
CA VAL A 124 3.93 5.83 9.81
C VAL A 124 3.06 6.78 10.62
N GLU A 125 3.52 7.11 11.82
CA GLU A 125 2.87 8.11 12.67
C GLU A 125 3.26 9.52 12.21
N SER A 126 2.32 10.22 11.59
CA SER A 126 2.53 11.55 11.00
C SER A 126 1.45 12.57 11.36
N THR A 127 0.68 12.31 12.42
CA THR A 127 -0.29 13.26 13.00
C THR A 127 0.40 14.44 13.68
N GLY A 128 1.62 14.23 14.20
CA GLY A 128 2.34 15.20 15.03
C GLY A 128 1.87 15.27 16.48
N VAL A 129 0.92 14.40 16.89
CA VAL A 129 0.37 14.36 18.26
C VAL A 129 1.05 13.27 19.10
N PHE A 130 1.32 12.11 18.50
CA PHE A 130 1.89 10.94 19.18
C PHE A 130 3.40 10.85 18.95
N THR A 131 4.16 11.86 19.41
CA THR A 131 5.58 12.05 19.08
C THR A 131 6.56 11.41 20.07
N ASP A 132 6.07 10.89 21.19
CA ASP A 132 6.87 10.12 22.15
C ASP A 132 6.65 8.61 21.97
N LYS A 133 7.59 7.83 22.49
CA LYS A 133 7.65 6.37 22.29
C LYS A 133 6.40 5.69 22.84
N GLU A 134 5.97 6.09 24.02
CA GLU A 134 4.83 5.50 24.73
C GLU A 134 3.53 5.75 23.97
N LYS A 135 3.33 6.97 23.49
CA LYS A 135 2.18 7.32 22.65
C LYS A 135 2.20 6.62 21.30
N ALA A 136 3.34 6.54 20.61
CA ALA A 136 3.41 5.84 19.33
C ALA A 136 3.21 4.32 19.48
N ALA A 137 3.67 3.74 20.60
CA ALA A 137 3.52 2.32 20.91
C ALA A 137 2.06 1.87 21.04
N THR A 138 1.11 2.81 21.22
CA THR A 138 -0.33 2.52 21.23
C THR A 138 -0.82 1.83 19.95
N HIS A 139 -0.19 2.10 18.79
CA HIS A 139 -0.49 1.40 17.54
C HIS A 139 -0.15 -0.09 17.56
N LEU A 140 0.82 -0.51 18.39
CA LEU A 140 1.24 -1.91 18.47
C LEU A 140 0.22 -2.76 19.20
N LYS A 141 -0.57 -2.16 20.12
CA LYS A 141 -1.59 -2.88 20.91
C LYS A 141 -2.67 -3.53 20.05
N VAL A 142 -2.93 -2.97 18.87
CA VAL A 142 -3.92 -3.45 17.89
C VAL A 142 -3.29 -4.17 16.70
N GLN A 143 -1.96 -4.23 16.67
CA GLN A 143 -1.21 -4.91 15.62
C GLN A 143 -0.97 -6.39 15.95
N PHE A 144 -0.96 -6.77 17.24
CA PHE A 144 -0.70 -8.13 17.75
C PHE A 144 -1.89 -8.72 18.50
#